data_AF-Q8RBX9-F1
#
_entry.id   AF-Q8RBX9-F1
#
_cell.length_a   1.000
_cell.length_b   1.000
_cell.length_c   1.000
_cell.angle_alpha   90.00
_cell.angle_beta   90.00
_cell.angle_gamma   90.00
#
_symmetry.space_group_name_H-M   'P 1'
#
loop_
_entity.id
_entity.type
_entity.pdbx_description
1 polymer ?
#
loop_
_entity_poly.entity_id
_entity_poly.type
_entity_poly.pdbx_seq_one_letter_code
_entity_poly.pdbx_strand_id
1 'polypeptide(L)'
;MVEIWRSILKDVPKKESRRKDFELPVIVPIVLYNGSRKWTAKTSYKEILNSYETFGEYAVDFKYILIDVNRYTKGGVIEAGEFNSVCIFIRTEGRIRRNDDKT
;
A
#
# COMPACT_ATOMS: atom_id res chain seq x y z
N MET A 1 -6.91 2.86 3.01
CA MET A 1 -6.62 1.97 4.16
C MET A 1 -7.83 1.75 5.05
N VAL A 2 -8.51 2.80 5.53
CA VAL A 2 -9.72 2.67 6.38
C VAL A 2 -10.79 1.72 5.81
N GLU A 3 -11.07 1.80 4.50
CA GLU A 3 -12.08 0.95 3.86
C GLU A 3 -11.72 -0.55 3.86
N ILE A 4 -10.44 -0.90 3.94
CA ILE A 4 -10.00 -2.30 4.05
C ILE A 4 -10.37 -2.84 5.43
N TRP A 5 -9.98 -2.13 6.51
CA TRP A 5 -10.39 -2.52 7.86
C TRP A 5 -11.90 -2.52 8.00
N ARG A 6 -12.59 -1.54 7.40
CA ARG A 6 -14.06 -1.52 7.38
C ARG A 6 -14.64 -2.78 6.74
N SER A 7 -14.05 -3.26 5.65
CA SER A 7 -14.47 -4.51 5.03
C SER A 7 -14.23 -5.71 5.95
N ILE A 8 -13.04 -5.82 6.54
CA ILE A 8 -12.69 -6.92 7.45
C ILE A 8 -13.63 -6.95 8.65
N LEU A 9 -13.90 -5.79 9.26
CA LEU A 9 -14.75 -5.67 10.43
C LEU A 9 -16.23 -5.96 10.16
N LYS A 10 -16.69 -5.98 8.90
CA LYS A 10 -18.06 -6.41 8.57
C LYS A 10 -18.27 -7.89 8.86
N ASP A 11 -17.22 -8.70 8.67
CA ASP A 11 -17.27 -10.15 8.81
C ASP A 11 -16.91 -10.63 10.22
N VAL A 12 -16.39 -9.73 11.08
CA VAL A 12 -16.06 -10.04 12.48
C VAL A 12 -17.29 -9.85 13.38
N PRO A 13 -17.66 -10.82 14.24
CA PRO A 13 -18.74 -10.67 15.20
C PRO A 13 -18.58 -9.41 16.06
N LYS A 14 -19.65 -8.61 16.19
CA LYS A 14 -19.62 -7.35 16.98
C LYS A 14 -19.17 -7.53 18.43
N LYS A 15 -19.39 -8.71 19.01
CA LYS A 15 -18.93 -9.03 20.37
C LYS A 15 -17.41 -9.14 20.44
N GLU A 16 -16.77 -9.64 19.39
CA GLU A 16 -15.32 -9.81 19.31
C GLU A 16 -14.61 -8.49 18.96
N SER A 17 -15.09 -7.78 17.93
CA SER A 17 -14.48 -6.50 17.50
C SER A 17 -14.60 -5.36 18.51
N ARG A 18 -15.45 -5.50 19.55
CA ARG A 18 -15.60 -4.54 20.64
C ARG A 18 -14.75 -4.85 21.88
N ARG A 19 -14.04 -5.98 21.90
CA ARG A 19 -13.19 -6.31 23.04
C ARG A 19 -12.00 -5.35 23.09
N LYS A 20 -11.53 -5.03 24.30
CA LYS A 20 -10.39 -4.13 24.51
C LYS A 20 -9.08 -4.70 23.98
N ASP A 21 -8.98 -6.02 23.89
CA ASP A 21 -7.82 -6.77 23.39
C ASP A 21 -7.97 -7.16 21.90
N PHE A 22 -8.99 -6.65 21.21
CA PHE A 22 -9.12 -6.87 19.78
C PHE A 22 -8.12 -6.00 19.02
N GLU A 23 -7.27 -6.64 18.22
CA GLU A 23 -6.30 -5.96 17.37
C GLU A 23 -6.77 -5.94 15.93
N LEU A 24 -6.60 -4.80 15.26
CA LEU A 24 -6.82 -4.74 13.81
C LEU A 24 -5.71 -5.52 13.11
N PRO A 25 -6.04 -6.30 12.06
CA PRO A 25 -5.01 -7.00 11.31
C PRO A 25 -4.07 -6.00 10.65
N VAL A 26 -2.79 -6.35 10.66
CA VAL A 26 -1.76 -5.63 9.93
C VAL A 26 -2.04 -5.74 8.42
N ILE A 27 -2.03 -4.60 7.74
CA ILE A 27 -2.15 -4.51 6.29
C ILE A 27 -0.78 -4.09 5.74
N VAL A 28 -0.23 -4.89 4.84
CA VAL A 28 1.02 -4.59 4.15
C VAL A 28 0.71 -4.32 2.67
N PRO A 29 0.71 -3.05 2.22
CA PRO A 29 0.46 -2.74 0.82
C PRO A 29 1.67 -3.15 -0.03
N ILE A 30 1.42 -3.91 -1.11
CA ILE A 30 2.45 -4.31 -2.07
C ILE A 30 2.01 -3.90 -3.47
N VAL A 31 2.91 -3.21 -4.17
CA VAL A 31 2.75 -2.84 -5.58
C VAL A 31 3.69 -3.71 -6.40
N LEU A 32 3.14 -4.62 -7.21
CA LEU A 32 3.91 -5.28 -8.26
C LEU A 32 3.85 -4.44 -9.52
N TYR A 33 5.00 -3.93 -9.93
CA TYR A 33 5.15 -3.05 -11.07
C TYR A 33 5.81 -3.78 -12.23
N ASN A 34 5.13 -3.81 -13.38
CA ASN A 34 5.59 -4.47 -14.61
C ASN A 34 5.85 -3.50 -15.77
N GLY A 35 5.94 -2.20 -15.49
CA GLY A 35 6.14 -1.20 -16.54
C GLY A 35 7.57 -1.18 -17.07
N SER A 36 7.71 -0.75 -18.32
CA SER A 36 9.01 -0.65 -19.00
C SER A 36 9.86 0.54 -18.53
N ARG A 37 9.25 1.52 -17.85
CA ARG A 37 9.94 2.70 -17.33
C ARG A 37 10.32 2.50 -15.87
N LYS A 38 11.20 3.35 -15.32
CA LYS A 38 11.44 3.35 -13.88
C LYS A 38 10.19 3.86 -13.15
N TRP A 39 9.86 3.25 -12.02
CA TRP A 39 8.83 3.76 -11.12
C TRP A 39 9.25 5.13 -10.57
N THR A 40 8.34 6.12 -10.65
CA THR A 40 8.59 7.49 -10.21
C THR A 40 7.58 7.99 -9.17
N ALA A 41 6.51 7.24 -8.91
CA ALA A 41 5.53 7.64 -7.91
C ALA A 41 6.10 7.51 -6.49
N LYS A 42 5.67 8.42 -5.61
CA LYS A 42 6.10 8.45 -4.22
C LYS A 42 5.70 7.16 -3.51
N THR A 43 6.59 6.65 -2.66
CA THR A 43 6.38 5.40 -1.89
C THR A 43 5.79 5.65 -0.52
N SER A 44 5.90 6.88 -0.02
CA SER A 44 5.21 7.38 1.17
C SER A 44 3.99 8.20 0.77
N TYR A 45 2.85 7.93 1.40
CA TYR A 45 1.63 8.70 1.15
C TYR A 45 1.77 10.17 1.54
N LYS A 46 2.48 10.48 2.64
CA LYS A 46 2.64 11.87 3.10
C LYS A 46 3.32 12.77 2.08
N GLU A 47 4.19 12.23 1.22
CA GLU A 47 4.88 13.00 0.16
C GLU A 47 3.93 13.52 -0.94
N ILE A 48 2.68 13.06 -0.93
CA ILE A 48 1.61 13.52 -1.83
C ILE A 48 0.77 14.62 -1.16
N LEU A 49 0.82 14.72 0.18
CA LEU A 49 0.06 15.71 0.94
C LEU A 49 0.74 17.08 0.87
N ASN A 50 -0.06 18.13 0.78
CA ASN A 50 0.48 19.49 0.81
C ASN A 50 1.01 19.83 2.21
N SER A 51 2.20 20.44 2.28
CA SER A 51 2.81 20.96 3.52
C SER A 51 2.95 19.91 4.63
N TYR A 52 3.16 18.63 4.28
CA TYR A 52 3.27 17.56 5.27
C TYR A 52 4.48 17.75 6.20
N GLU A 53 5.52 18.47 5.75
CA GLU A 53 6.69 18.79 6.57
C GLU A 53 6.32 19.63 7.79
N THR A 54 5.35 20.55 7.66
CA THR A 54 4.88 21.40 8.76
C THR A 54 4.21 20.59 9.87
N PHE A 55 3.55 19.48 9.51
CA PHE A 55 2.83 18.62 10.45
C PHE A 55 3.67 17.42 10.92
N GLY A 56 4.84 17.18 10.33
CA GLY A 56 5.80 16.17 10.76
C GLY A 56 5.18 14.78 10.93
N GLU A 57 5.29 14.23 12.14
CA GLU A 57 4.76 12.90 12.49
C GLU A 57 3.23 12.85 12.62
N TYR A 58 2.56 14.00 12.71
CA TYR A 58 1.11 14.08 12.80
C TYR A 58 0.42 13.95 11.44
N ALA A 59 1.17 14.08 10.34
CA ALA A 59 0.64 13.83 8.99
C ALA A 59 0.33 12.35 8.81
N VAL A 60 -0.86 12.03 8.27
CA VAL A 60 -1.23 10.66 7.95
C VAL A 60 -0.28 10.12 6.88
N ASP A 61 0.40 9.03 7.17
CA ASP A 61 1.36 8.40 6.27
C ASP A 61 1.17 6.88 6.26
N PHE A 62 1.37 6.29 5.09
CA PHE A 62 1.52 4.86 4.91
C PHE A 62 2.47 4.63 3.74
N LYS A 63 3.24 3.55 3.84
CA LYS A 63 4.19 3.14 2.81
C LYS A 63 3.74 1.84 2.16
N TYR A 64 4.20 1.61 0.94
CA TYR A 64 4.04 0.33 0.26
C TYR A 64 5.38 -0.24 -0.16
N ILE A 65 5.44 -1.57 -0.23
CA ILE A 65 6.57 -2.30 -0.79
C ILE A 65 6.39 -2.29 -2.32
N LEU A 66 7.36 -1.75 -3.04
CA LEU A 66 7.39 -1.79 -4.49
C LEU A 66 8.26 -2.97 -4.96
N ILE A 67 7.67 -3.84 -5.78
CA ILE A 67 8.35 -4.97 -6.40
C ILE A 67 8.33 -4.73 -7.91
N ASP A 68 9.46 -4.35 -8.49
CA ASP A 68 9.62 -4.17 -9.94
C ASP A 68 9.91 -5.53 -10.59
N VAL A 69 8.88 -6.19 -11.13
CA VAL A 69 8.96 -7.57 -11.63
C VAL A 69 9.90 -7.70 -12.82
N ASN A 70 10.13 -6.63 -13.58
CA ASN A 70 11.04 -6.64 -14.73
C ASN A 70 12.52 -6.71 -14.30
N ARG A 71 12.82 -6.41 -13.03
CA ARG A 71 14.16 -6.50 -12.47
C ARG A 71 14.43 -7.80 -11.73
N TYR A 72 13.39 -8.62 -11.50
CA TYR A 72 13.58 -9.97 -10.99
C TYR A 72 13.98 -10.88 -12.16
N THR A 73 15.26 -11.19 -12.26
CA THR A 73 15.71 -12.34 -13.04
C THR A 73 15.01 -13.60 -12.53
N LYS A 74 14.54 -14.45 -13.44
CA LYS A 74 13.69 -15.66 -13.28
C LYS A 74 14.00 -16.65 -12.12
N GLY A 75 15.04 -16.43 -11.30
CA GLY A 75 15.42 -17.29 -10.17
C GLY A 75 15.09 -16.76 -8.76
N GLY A 76 14.59 -15.52 -8.62
CA GLY A 76 14.22 -14.95 -7.32
C GLY A 76 12.82 -15.38 -6.90
N VAL A 77 12.67 -16.59 -6.34
CA VAL A 77 11.44 -16.98 -5.65
C VAL A 77 11.30 -16.06 -4.44
N ILE A 78 10.24 -15.27 -4.40
CA ILE A 78 9.82 -14.61 -3.16
C ILE A 78 9.30 -15.76 -2.29
N GLU A 79 10.10 -16.20 -1.32
CA GLU A 79 9.58 -17.02 -0.23
C GLU A 79 8.52 -16.17 0.48
N ALA A 80 7.27 -16.39 0.12
CA ALA A 80 6.13 -15.93 0.90
C ALA A 80 6.13 -16.79 2.16
N GLY A 81 7.04 -16.47 3.11
CA GLY A 81 6.93 -16.94 4.48
C GLY A 81 5.52 -16.62 4.97
N GLU A 82 4.92 -17.52 5.75
CA GLU A 82 3.52 -17.49 6.17
C GLU A 82 3.14 -16.09 6.73
N PHE A 83 2.70 -15.20 5.84
CA PHE A 83 2.31 -13.85 6.18
C PHE A 83 0.95 -13.96 6.85
N ASN A 84 0.92 -13.93 8.19
CA ASN A 84 -0.32 -13.74 8.97
C ASN A 84 -0.93 -12.33 8.79
N SER A 85 -0.65 -11.66 7.67
CA SER A 85 -1.04 -10.28 7.35
C SER A 85 -1.81 -10.24 6.03
N VAL A 86 -2.77 -9.34 5.91
CA VAL A 86 -3.52 -9.15 4.66
C VAL A 86 -2.61 -8.46 3.63
N CYS A 87 -2.10 -9.24 2.68
CA CYS A 87 -1.37 -8.75 1.53
C CYS A 87 -2.35 -8.23 0.48
N ILE A 88 -2.30 -6.93 0.19
CA ILE A 88 -3.15 -6.33 -0.85
C ILE A 88 -2.28 -6.04 -2.05
N PHE A 89 -2.60 -6.75 -3.12
CA PHE A 89 -1.99 -6.54 -4.42
C PHE A 89 -2.73 -5.42 -5.16
N ILE A 90 -2.07 -4.27 -5.29
CA ILE A 90 -2.57 -3.20 -6.14
C ILE A 90 -1.94 -3.37 -7.52
N ARG A 91 -2.70 -3.97 -8.45
CA ARG A 91 -2.31 -4.04 -9.85
C ARG A 91 -2.52 -2.67 -10.48
N THR A 92 -1.43 -1.96 -10.75
CA THR A 92 -1.51 -0.70 -11.50
C THR A 92 -1.55 -1.02 -12.98
N GLU A 93 -2.74 -1.18 -13.56
CA GLU A 93 -2.88 -1.05 -15.01
C GLU A 93 -2.64 0.42 -15.35
N GLY A 94 -1.61 0.68 -16.16
CA GLY A 94 -1.04 2.00 -16.36
C GLY A 94 -2.06 3.07 -16.77
N ARG A 95 -2.37 3.98 -15.85
CA ARG A 95 -2.72 5.37 -16.14
C ARG A 95 -1.98 6.29 -15.18
N ILE A 96 -0.67 6.44 -15.41
CA ILE A 96 0.02 7.64 -14.98
C ILE A 96 -0.63 8.77 -15.77
N ARG A 97 -1.35 9.67 -15.08
CA ARG A 97 -1.93 10.84 -15.73
C ARG A 97 -0.80 11.63 -16.37
N ARG A 98 -0.84 11.77 -17.70
CA ARG A 98 -0.06 12.79 -18.41
C ARG A 98 -0.51 14.14 -17.84
N ASN A 99 0.38 14.82 -17.13
CA ASN A 99 0.32 16.27 -17.08
C ASN A 99 0.84 16.77 -18.43
N ASP A 100 -0.02 16.69 -19.44
CA ASP A 100 0.10 17.56 -20.58
C ASP A 100 -0.56 18.88 -20.14
N ASP A 101 0.27 19.84 -19.74
CA ASP A 101 0.11 21.26 -20.06
C ASP A 101 1.21 22.08 -19.35
N LYS A 102 2.12 22.66 -20.15
CA LYS A 102 2.31 24.11 -20.26
C LYS A 102 3.49 24.46 -21.19
N THR A 103 3.17 25.35 -22.14
CA THR A 103 4.01 26.14 -23.07
C THR A 103 4.74 25.44 -24.20
#